data_AF-A0A0M3D6C8-F1
#
_entry.id   AF-A0A0M3D6C8-F1
#
_cell.length_a   1.000
_cell.length_b   1.000
_cell.length_c   1.000
_cell.angle_alpha   90.00
_cell.angle_beta   90.00
_cell.angle_gamma   90.00
#
_symmetry.space_group_name_H-M   'P 1'
#
loop_
_entity.id
_entity.type
_entity.pdbx_description
1 polymer ?
#
loop_
_entity_poly.entity_id
_entity_poly.type
_entity_poly.pdbx_seq_one_letter_code
_entity_poly.pdbx_strand_id
1 'polypeptide(L)'
;MTLVASSVATLVIAGALAFYLLPIGFALSGTTLVYAQVATMLLGAALVAWSTMSISRHRRRRTALAETAAALGWRYRADIGDHPWGGSIDEQVDRGDRTAQDHLDARHSAVPFDSVERTFVVGDGEGATMHTVRAVRIPLPSEAPRIMLRSRRGGGALSVLPRRPTGRTRIRLEGDFSDVFDVSVPPGYETDALYVLTPDLMAILVDESADLDLEIVDSTLHVYFPAVDLTDGEELRRFLTVIAALHDRVGRRTLLYRDEAATPLDPGTYRRDGDMLAARARHVDTRTRWWPVIAAVATPLVPMLIAVVWLRIAG
;
A
#
# COMPACT_ATOMS: atom_id res chain seq x y z
N MET A 1 0.94 8.52 31.12
CA MET A 1 0.98 9.86 31.75
C MET A 1 1.18 10.99 30.74
N THR A 2 2.04 10.84 29.73
CA THR A 2 2.35 11.89 28.74
C THR A 2 1.13 12.42 27.97
N LEU A 3 0.17 11.55 27.63
CA LEU A 3 -0.97 11.88 26.78
C LEU A 3 -2.11 12.64 27.49
N VAL A 4 -2.37 12.34 28.77
CA VAL A 4 -3.31 13.12 29.59
C VAL A 4 -2.73 14.53 29.79
N ALA A 5 -1.42 14.63 29.99
CA ALA A 5 -0.73 15.91 30.07
C ALA A 5 -0.85 16.72 28.76
N SER A 6 -0.73 16.08 27.59
CA SER A 6 -0.94 16.73 26.28
C SER A 6 -2.38 17.22 26.09
N SER A 7 -3.40 16.40 26.39
CA SER A 7 -4.81 16.81 26.29
C SER A 7 -5.16 17.96 27.25
N VAL A 8 -4.61 17.94 28.47
CA VAL A 8 -4.77 19.02 29.44
C VAL A 8 -4.06 20.29 28.96
N ALA A 9 -2.85 20.17 28.40
CA ALA A 9 -2.12 21.30 27.84
C ALA A 9 -2.89 21.95 26.68
N THR A 10 -3.49 21.17 25.78
CA THR A 10 -4.32 21.71 24.70
C THR A 10 -5.53 22.48 25.22
N LEU A 11 -6.20 21.97 26.27
CA LEU A 11 -7.33 22.63 26.93
C LEU A 11 -6.92 23.95 27.60
N VAL A 12 -5.76 23.96 28.26
CA VAL A 12 -5.17 25.16 28.89
C VAL A 12 -4.79 26.20 27.84
N ILE A 13 -4.18 25.79 26.72
CA ILE A 13 -3.80 26.68 25.62
C ILE A 13 -5.05 27.27 24.94
N ALA A 14 -6.06 26.44 24.63
CA ALA A 14 -7.31 26.90 24.06
C ALA A 14 -8.06 27.87 24.98
N GLY A 15 -8.06 27.61 26.29
CA GLY A 15 -8.62 28.51 27.29
C GLY A 15 -7.88 29.85 27.37
N ALA A 16 -6.54 29.83 27.32
CA ALA A 16 -5.73 31.04 27.31
C ALA A 16 -5.92 31.87 26.01
N LEU A 17 -6.00 31.21 24.85
CA LEU A 17 -6.33 31.82 23.57
C LEU A 17 -7.71 32.50 23.60
N ALA A 18 -8.72 31.79 24.12
CA ALA A 18 -10.07 32.33 24.25
C ALA A 18 -10.13 33.57 25.15
N PHE A 19 -9.36 33.56 26.24
CA PHE A 19 -9.38 34.63 27.23
C PHE A 19 -8.60 35.87 26.79
N TYR A 20 -7.44 35.71 26.16
CA TYR A 20 -6.54 36.83 25.83
C TYR A 20 -6.61 37.29 24.38
N LEU A 21 -6.78 36.39 23.41
CA LEU A 21 -6.64 36.73 21.99
C LEU A 21 -7.97 37.07 21.32
N LEU A 22 -9.09 36.47 21.74
CA LEU A 22 -10.41 36.80 21.18
C LEU A 22 -10.85 38.27 21.41
N PRO A 23 -10.68 38.87 22.60
CA PRO A 23 -11.07 40.27 22.82
C PRO A 23 -10.19 41.25 22.02
N ILE A 24 -8.89 40.97 21.93
CA ILE A 24 -7.90 41.88 21.32
C ILE A 24 -7.90 41.75 19.79
N GLY A 25 -7.97 40.52 19.25
CA GLY A 25 -7.87 40.27 17.81
C GLY A 25 -9.16 40.55 17.03
N PHE A 26 -10.33 40.45 17.69
CA PHE A 26 -11.64 40.59 17.03
C PHE A 26 -12.49 41.75 17.58
N ALA A 27 -11.95 42.56 18.51
CA ALA A 27 -12.65 43.68 19.16
C ALA A 27 -14.01 43.29 19.78
N LEU A 28 -14.15 42.03 20.22
CA LEU A 28 -15.37 41.50 20.83
C LEU A 28 -15.56 42.09 22.24
N SER A 29 -16.79 42.47 22.58
CA SER A 29 -17.13 43.06 23.87
C SER A 29 -18.52 42.66 24.36
N GLY A 30 -18.78 42.82 25.66
CA GLY A 30 -20.08 42.49 26.26
C GLY A 30 -20.49 41.02 26.06
N THR A 31 -21.74 40.78 25.71
CA THR A 31 -22.30 39.42 25.58
C THR A 31 -21.69 38.62 24.43
N THR A 32 -21.27 39.27 23.33
CA THR A 32 -20.67 38.58 22.18
C THR A 32 -19.30 37.99 22.53
N LEU A 33 -18.52 38.66 23.38
CA LEU A 33 -17.27 38.12 23.92
C LEU A 33 -17.53 36.86 24.77
N VAL A 34 -18.52 36.90 25.65
CA VAL A 34 -18.87 35.76 26.51
C VAL A 34 -19.30 34.56 25.64
N TYR A 35 -20.16 34.78 24.64
CA TYR A 35 -20.54 33.71 23.72
C TYR A 35 -19.35 33.15 22.93
N ALA A 36 -18.44 33.99 22.45
CA ALA A 36 -17.24 33.56 21.74
C ALA A 36 -16.28 32.75 22.62
N GLN A 37 -16.11 33.15 23.88
CA GLN A 37 -15.30 32.43 24.86
C GLN A 37 -15.90 31.06 25.18
N VAL A 38 -17.22 31.00 25.47
CA VAL A 38 -17.93 29.74 25.70
C VAL A 38 -17.84 28.83 24.49
N ALA A 39 -18.08 29.35 23.28
CA ALA A 39 -17.97 28.58 22.04
C ALA A 39 -16.56 28.00 21.85
N THR A 40 -15.51 28.78 22.12
CA THR A 40 -14.12 28.33 22.01
C THR A 40 -13.78 27.26 23.04
N MET A 41 -14.26 27.40 24.28
CA MET A 41 -14.10 26.37 25.32
C MET A 41 -14.81 25.07 24.94
N LEU A 42 -16.03 25.16 24.40
CA LEU A 42 -16.77 23.99 23.92
C LEU A 42 -16.07 23.31 22.74
N LEU A 43 -15.54 24.07 21.77
CA LEU A 43 -14.75 23.54 20.66
C LEU A 43 -13.47 22.85 21.15
N GLY A 44 -12.76 23.44 22.11
CA GLY A 44 -11.59 22.84 22.72
C GLY A 44 -11.93 21.53 23.46
N ALA A 45 -13.02 21.52 24.23
CA ALA A 45 -13.49 20.32 24.91
C ALA A 45 -13.90 19.22 23.91
N ALA A 46 -14.60 19.58 22.83
CA ALA A 46 -14.97 18.65 21.76
C ALA A 46 -13.74 18.06 21.06
N LEU A 47 -12.73 18.88 20.77
CA LEU A 47 -11.47 18.42 20.17
C LEU A 47 -10.72 17.44 21.09
N VAL A 48 -10.66 17.73 22.40
CA VAL A 48 -10.03 16.84 23.38
C VAL A 48 -10.81 15.53 23.54
N ALA A 49 -12.14 15.60 23.60
CA ALA A 49 -13.00 14.42 23.66
C ALA A 49 -12.83 13.56 22.40
N TRP A 50 -12.85 14.17 21.22
CA TRP A 50 -12.63 13.50 19.94
C TRP A 50 -11.24 12.85 19.86
N SER A 51 -10.18 13.57 20.24
CA SER A 51 -8.81 13.03 20.29
C SER A 51 -8.71 11.85 21.25
N THR A 52 -9.31 11.96 22.45
CA THR A 52 -9.29 10.89 23.44
C THR A 52 -10.05 9.66 22.96
N MET A 53 -11.25 9.87 22.38
CA MET A 53 -12.05 8.80 21.77
C MET A 53 -11.27 8.11 20.64
N SER A 54 -10.68 8.87 19.72
CA SER A 54 -9.88 8.37 18.60
C SER A 54 -8.71 7.50 19.09
N ILE A 55 -7.93 8.00 20.05
CA ILE A 55 -6.79 7.26 20.62
C ILE A 55 -7.26 6.01 21.36
N SER A 56 -8.35 6.10 22.12
CA SER A 56 -8.90 4.95 22.85
C SER A 56 -9.41 3.87 21.90
N ARG A 57 -10.04 4.27 20.78
CA ARG A 57 -10.52 3.38 19.73
C ARG A 57 -9.35 2.70 19.04
N HIS A 58 -8.30 3.45 18.70
CA HIS A 58 -7.07 2.90 18.10
C HIS A 58 -6.40 1.87 19.02
N ARG A 59 -6.30 2.17 20.31
CA ARG A 59 -5.76 1.23 21.31
C ARG A 59 -6.61 -0.02 21.42
N ARG A 60 -7.94 0.12 21.53
CA ARG A 60 -8.87 -1.01 21.58
C ARG A 60 -8.75 -1.89 20.33
N ARG A 61 -8.67 -1.28 19.14
CA ARG A 61 -8.46 -2.01 17.87
C ARG A 61 -7.18 -2.82 17.89
N ARG A 62 -6.06 -2.22 18.31
CA ARG A 62 -4.76 -2.91 18.41
C ARG A 62 -4.77 -4.04 19.45
N THR A 63 -5.42 -3.83 20.59
CA THR A 63 -5.59 -4.89 21.60
C THR A 63 -6.43 -6.04 21.04
N ALA A 64 -7.57 -5.74 20.43
CA ALA A 64 -8.42 -6.75 19.79
C ALA A 64 -7.67 -7.50 18.68
N LEU A 65 -6.89 -6.81 17.85
CA LEU A 65 -6.08 -7.44 16.82
C LEU A 65 -4.99 -8.35 17.40
N ALA A 66 -4.36 -7.93 18.50
CA ALA A 66 -3.38 -8.76 19.21
C ALA A 66 -4.03 -10.01 19.83
N GLU A 67 -5.24 -9.89 20.36
CA GLU A 67 -6.03 -11.00 20.88
C GLU A 67 -6.43 -11.98 19.76
N THR A 68 -6.93 -11.47 18.63
CA THR A 68 -7.21 -12.27 17.42
C THR A 68 -5.98 -13.00 16.93
N ALA A 69 -4.83 -12.31 16.84
CA ALA A 69 -3.57 -12.90 16.43
C ALA A 69 -3.15 -14.03 17.38
N ALA A 70 -3.23 -13.80 18.70
CA ALA A 70 -2.91 -14.81 19.71
C ALA A 70 -3.85 -16.03 19.64
N ALA A 71 -5.15 -15.81 19.42
CA ALA A 71 -6.13 -16.89 19.27
C ALA A 71 -5.84 -17.79 18.06
N LEU A 72 -5.27 -17.23 17.00
CA LEU A 72 -4.86 -17.95 15.79
C LEU A 72 -3.41 -18.46 15.83
N GLY A 73 -2.70 -18.26 16.94
CA GLY A 73 -1.30 -18.68 17.12
C GLY A 73 -0.27 -17.83 16.36
N TRP A 74 -0.63 -16.62 15.96
CA TRP A 74 0.24 -15.68 15.26
C TRP A 74 0.97 -14.75 16.24
N ARG A 75 2.08 -14.16 15.79
CA ARG A 75 2.78 -13.12 16.56
C ARG A 75 2.40 -11.74 16.06
N TYR A 76 1.92 -10.88 16.96
CA TYR A 76 1.61 -9.48 16.67
C TYR A 76 2.74 -8.54 17.09
N ARG A 77 3.05 -7.54 16.26
CA ARG A 77 3.89 -6.38 16.63
C ARG A 77 3.21 -5.10 16.15
N ALA A 78 2.98 -4.16 17.06
CA ALA A 78 2.25 -2.93 16.75
C ALA A 78 2.99 -2.00 15.77
N ASP A 79 4.31 -2.01 15.81
CA ASP A 79 5.16 -1.18 14.96
C ASP A 79 6.43 -1.95 14.61
N ILE A 80 6.80 -1.96 13.33
CA ILE A 80 8.05 -2.54 12.84
C ILE A 80 8.96 -1.48 12.19
N GLY A 81 8.60 -0.20 12.36
CA GLY A 81 9.33 0.95 11.88
C GLY A 81 9.42 1.01 10.36
N ASP A 82 10.60 1.37 9.90
CA ASP A 82 10.97 1.55 8.49
C ASP A 82 11.56 0.28 7.85
N HIS A 83 11.46 -0.86 8.54
CA HIS A 83 12.03 -2.12 8.07
C HIS A 83 11.51 -2.45 6.66
N PRO A 84 12.40 -2.79 5.71
CA PRO A 84 11.96 -3.15 4.37
C PRO A 84 11.11 -4.42 4.43
N TRP A 85 9.91 -4.34 3.88
CA TRP A 85 9.06 -5.48 3.57
C TRP A 85 9.49 -6.21 2.30
N GLY A 86 10.04 -5.47 1.33
CA GLY A 86 10.21 -5.93 -0.04
C GLY A 86 9.05 -5.53 -0.96
N GLY A 87 9.14 -5.97 -2.22
CA GLY A 87 8.16 -5.63 -3.25
C GLY A 87 8.33 -4.23 -3.85
N SER A 88 7.49 -3.91 -4.82
CA SER A 88 7.52 -2.67 -5.58
C SER A 88 7.31 -1.41 -4.74
N ILE A 89 6.55 -1.48 -3.63
CA ILE A 89 6.39 -0.33 -2.73
C ILE A 89 7.76 0.09 -2.19
N ASP A 90 8.53 -0.89 -1.72
CA ASP A 90 9.81 -0.62 -1.07
C ASP A 90 10.93 -0.24 -2.04
N GLU A 91 10.81 -0.63 -3.30
CA GLU A 91 11.74 -0.27 -4.37
C GLU A 91 11.50 1.14 -4.92
N GLN A 92 10.28 1.68 -4.75
CA GLN A 92 9.86 2.92 -5.42
C GLN A 92 9.54 4.08 -4.48
N VAL A 93 9.09 3.80 -3.26
CA VAL A 93 8.78 4.83 -2.27
C VAL A 93 9.95 4.96 -1.32
N ASP A 94 10.39 6.18 -1.04
CA ASP A 94 11.50 6.39 -0.13
C ASP A 94 11.16 5.99 1.31
N ARG A 95 12.19 5.62 2.07
CA ARG A 95 12.06 5.18 3.46
C ARG A 95 11.31 6.17 4.35
N GLY A 96 11.52 7.48 4.14
CA GLY A 96 10.88 8.53 4.93
C GLY A 96 9.38 8.69 4.65
N ASP A 97 8.93 8.22 3.49
CA ASP A 97 7.58 8.39 2.97
C ASP A 97 6.72 7.14 3.15
N ARG A 98 7.19 6.17 3.95
CA ARG A 98 6.48 4.92 4.21
C ARG A 98 6.61 4.46 5.67
N THR A 99 5.58 3.83 6.19
CA THR A 99 5.55 3.24 7.54
C THR A 99 4.92 1.85 7.50
N ALA A 100 5.30 0.97 8.43
CA ALA A 100 4.60 -0.29 8.68
C ALA A 100 4.21 -0.48 10.14
N GLN A 101 2.95 -0.82 10.31
CA GLN A 101 2.35 -1.06 11.61
C GLN A 101 1.52 -2.33 11.58
N ASP A 102 1.04 -2.73 12.77
CA ASP A 102 0.11 -3.85 12.95
C ASP A 102 0.56 -5.12 12.22
N HIS A 103 1.84 -5.50 12.44
CA HIS A 103 2.46 -6.67 11.85
C HIS A 103 1.93 -7.97 12.46
N LEU A 104 1.53 -8.91 11.60
CA LEU A 104 1.07 -10.25 11.93
C LEU A 104 2.02 -11.28 11.29
N ASP A 105 2.68 -12.09 12.11
CA ASP A 105 3.58 -13.16 11.67
C ASP A 105 2.91 -14.52 11.88
N ALA A 106 2.45 -15.12 10.78
CA ALA A 106 1.81 -16.43 10.71
C ALA A 106 2.67 -17.46 9.95
N ARG A 107 3.98 -17.21 9.77
CA ARG A 107 4.89 -18.03 8.94
C ARG A 107 5.10 -19.46 9.45
N HIS A 108 4.69 -19.75 10.69
CA HIS A 108 4.79 -21.08 11.31
C HIS A 108 3.43 -21.79 11.38
N SER A 109 2.40 -21.24 10.74
CA SER A 109 1.07 -21.85 10.66
C SER A 109 0.95 -22.75 9.41
N ALA A 110 -0.17 -23.48 9.31
CA ALA A 110 -0.43 -24.38 8.17
C ALA A 110 -0.52 -23.63 6.83
N VAL A 111 -0.94 -22.35 6.86
CA VAL A 111 -0.92 -21.44 5.72
C VAL A 111 0.08 -20.33 6.05
N PRO A 112 1.36 -20.49 5.71
CA PRO A 112 2.39 -19.53 6.08
C PRO A 112 2.18 -18.20 5.37
N PHE A 113 2.17 -17.11 6.14
CA PHE A 113 2.24 -15.74 5.64
C PHE A 113 2.74 -14.79 6.73
N ASP A 114 3.14 -13.58 6.36
CA ASP A 114 3.13 -12.44 7.27
C ASP A 114 2.44 -11.23 6.63
N SER A 115 1.92 -10.31 7.43
CA SER A 115 1.24 -9.12 6.92
C SER A 115 1.48 -7.87 7.76
N VAL A 116 1.34 -6.70 7.14
CA VAL A 116 1.52 -5.39 7.76
C VAL A 116 0.50 -4.40 7.20
N GLU A 117 0.06 -3.46 8.04
CA GLU A 117 -0.58 -2.24 7.57
C GLU A 117 0.52 -1.28 7.10
N ARG A 118 0.54 -0.99 5.80
CA ARG A 118 1.51 -0.11 5.17
C ARG A 118 0.83 1.20 4.78
N THR A 119 1.37 2.29 5.27
CA THR A 119 1.00 3.64 4.82
C THR A 119 2.17 4.23 4.07
N PHE A 120 1.92 4.79 2.89
CA PHE A 120 2.96 5.39 2.07
C PHE A 120 2.44 6.61 1.30
N VAL A 121 3.33 7.56 1.04
CA VAL A 121 3.02 8.80 0.33
C VAL A 121 3.57 8.71 -1.09
N VAL A 122 2.75 9.12 -2.05
CA VAL A 122 3.12 9.22 -3.46
C VAL A 122 2.93 10.64 -3.96
N GLY A 123 3.92 11.16 -4.68
CA GLY A 123 3.92 12.51 -5.24
C GLY A 123 4.63 13.51 -4.33
N ASP A 124 4.86 14.70 -4.86
CA ASP A 124 5.63 15.74 -4.18
C ASP A 124 4.76 16.99 -3.91
N GLY A 125 5.06 17.69 -2.81
CA GLY A 125 4.44 18.96 -2.47
C GLY A 125 2.92 18.88 -2.30
N GLU A 126 2.21 19.83 -2.91
CA GLU A 126 0.74 19.93 -2.82
C GLU A 126 -0.02 18.77 -3.50
N GLY A 127 0.67 17.96 -4.32
CA GLY A 127 0.09 16.79 -5.00
C GLY A 127 0.31 15.46 -4.28
N ALA A 128 0.97 15.47 -3.12
CA ALA A 128 1.28 14.27 -2.36
C ALA A 128 0.00 13.61 -1.81
N THR A 129 -0.18 12.32 -2.11
CA THR A 129 -1.34 11.54 -1.66
C THR A 129 -0.88 10.40 -0.76
N MET A 130 -1.54 10.26 0.39
CA MET A 130 -1.30 9.16 1.32
C MET A 130 -2.19 7.96 0.98
N HIS A 131 -1.57 6.78 0.88
CA HIS A 131 -2.23 5.51 0.62
C HIS A 131 -2.00 4.55 1.78
N THR A 132 -3.03 3.80 2.18
CA THR A 132 -2.94 2.75 3.20
C THR A 132 -3.43 1.43 2.65
N VAL A 133 -2.64 0.39 2.84
CA VAL A 133 -2.90 -0.97 2.34
C VAL A 133 -2.52 -2.00 3.40
N ARG A 134 -3.12 -3.19 3.32
CA ARG A 134 -2.65 -4.37 4.06
C ARG A 134 -1.78 -5.20 3.11
N ALA A 135 -0.47 -5.11 3.29
CA ALA A 135 0.49 -5.86 2.48
C ALA A 135 0.76 -7.22 3.13
N VAL A 136 0.67 -8.29 2.35
CA VAL A 136 0.86 -9.68 2.78
C VAL A 136 2.02 -10.28 2.00
N ARG A 137 2.89 -11.06 2.66
CA ARG A 137 3.86 -11.93 2.01
C ARG A 137 3.51 -13.37 2.27
N ILE A 138 3.42 -14.14 1.20
CA ILE A 138 3.23 -15.57 1.22
C ILE A 138 4.55 -16.17 0.70
N PRO A 139 5.31 -16.91 1.52
CA PRO A 139 6.53 -17.57 1.06
C PRO A 139 6.19 -18.65 0.04
N LEU A 140 7.01 -18.74 -1.00
CA LEU A 140 6.92 -19.71 -2.07
C LEU A 140 8.01 -20.79 -1.90
N PRO A 141 7.73 -22.04 -2.31
CA PRO A 141 8.69 -23.14 -2.20
C PRO A 141 9.91 -23.03 -3.12
N SER A 142 9.84 -22.22 -4.17
CA SER A 142 10.94 -21.94 -5.10
C SER A 142 10.88 -20.48 -5.55
N GLU A 143 12.00 -19.96 -6.01
CA GLU A 143 12.03 -18.67 -6.68
C GLU A 143 11.32 -18.75 -8.04
N ALA A 144 10.62 -17.69 -8.41
CA ALA A 144 9.94 -17.56 -9.68
C ALA A 144 10.23 -16.19 -10.31
N PRO A 145 10.15 -16.04 -11.63
CA PRO A 145 10.39 -14.78 -12.30
C PRO A 145 9.46 -13.71 -11.75
N ARG A 146 9.90 -12.46 -11.82
CA ARG A 146 9.09 -11.35 -11.37
C ARG A 146 7.82 -11.29 -12.22
N ILE A 147 6.67 -11.37 -11.57
CA ILE A 147 5.38 -11.24 -12.24
C ILE A 147 4.59 -10.21 -11.45
N MET A 148 4.09 -9.18 -12.11
CA MET A 148 3.22 -8.18 -11.50
C MET A 148 1.83 -8.29 -12.11
N LEU A 149 0.83 -8.48 -11.26
CA LEU A 149 -0.58 -8.52 -11.61
C LEU A 149 -1.25 -7.31 -10.99
N ARG A 150 -1.57 -6.32 -11.82
CA ARG A 150 -2.23 -5.10 -11.36
C ARG A 150 -3.70 -5.14 -11.73
N SER A 151 -4.58 -5.03 -10.74
CA SER A 151 -6.02 -4.98 -10.98
C SER A 151 -6.39 -3.77 -11.83
N ARG A 152 -7.23 -4.00 -12.84
CA ARG A 152 -7.80 -2.97 -13.70
C ARG A 152 -9.02 -2.30 -13.09
N ARG A 153 -9.56 -2.83 -11.99
CA ARG A 153 -10.61 -2.17 -11.19
C ARG A 153 -10.09 -0.87 -10.54
N GLY A 154 -8.77 -0.73 -10.44
CA GLY A 154 -8.10 0.50 -10.00
C GLY A 154 -7.96 0.58 -8.47
N GLY A 155 -7.15 1.55 -8.00
CA GLY A 155 -6.97 1.81 -6.58
C GLY A 155 -6.00 0.87 -5.83
N GLY A 156 -5.51 -0.18 -6.47
CA GLY A 156 -4.51 -1.09 -5.89
C GLY A 156 -3.14 -0.43 -5.66
N ALA A 157 -2.35 -1.01 -4.76
CA ALA A 157 -1.06 -0.46 -4.33
C ALA A 157 -0.08 -0.24 -5.50
N LEU A 158 0.01 -1.18 -6.44
CA LEU A 158 0.90 -1.10 -7.60
C LEU A 158 0.40 -0.08 -8.62
N SER A 159 -0.90 0.19 -8.65
CA SER A 159 -1.50 1.19 -9.53
C SER A 159 -1.12 2.62 -9.16
N VAL A 160 -0.89 2.90 -7.87
CA VAL A 160 -0.58 4.24 -7.39
C VAL A 160 0.91 4.55 -7.38
N LEU A 161 1.79 3.58 -7.62
CA LEU A 161 3.24 3.79 -7.54
C LEU A 161 3.79 4.77 -8.61
N PRO A 162 4.88 5.50 -8.29
CA PRO A 162 5.45 6.51 -9.18
C PRO A 162 5.90 5.98 -10.56
N ARG A 163 6.48 4.77 -10.58
CA ARG A 163 6.96 4.10 -11.79
C ARG A 163 6.03 2.95 -12.14
N ARG A 164 5.70 2.84 -13.43
CA ARG A 164 4.87 1.74 -13.94
C ARG A 164 5.67 0.87 -14.91
N PRO A 165 5.35 -0.43 -14.98
CA PRO A 165 5.90 -1.31 -16.01
C PRO A 165 5.71 -0.73 -17.41
N THR A 166 6.75 -0.80 -18.23
CA THR A 166 6.70 -0.32 -19.61
C THR A 166 5.75 -1.15 -20.47
N GLY A 167 5.41 -0.67 -21.67
CA GLY A 167 4.62 -1.47 -22.61
C GLY A 167 5.33 -2.74 -23.08
N ARG A 168 6.68 -2.75 -23.08
CA ARG A 168 7.49 -3.88 -23.53
C ARG A 168 7.51 -5.04 -22.54
N THR A 169 7.25 -4.76 -21.26
CA THR A 169 7.16 -5.75 -20.19
C THR A 169 5.73 -6.23 -19.99
N ARG A 170 4.74 -5.65 -20.69
CA ARG A 170 3.34 -6.04 -20.55
C ARG A 170 3.00 -7.13 -21.55
N ILE A 171 2.31 -8.15 -21.06
CA ILE A 171 1.79 -9.23 -21.87
C ILE A 171 0.27 -9.26 -21.76
N ARG A 172 -0.38 -9.72 -22.83
CA ARG A 172 -1.80 -10.08 -22.79
C ARG A 172 -1.88 -11.59 -22.73
N LEU A 173 -2.60 -12.09 -21.74
CA LEU A 173 -2.93 -13.50 -21.61
C LEU A 173 -4.25 -13.81 -22.32
N GLU A 174 -4.40 -15.06 -22.75
CA GLU A 174 -5.61 -15.56 -23.40
C GLU A 174 -6.84 -15.50 -22.47
N GLY A 175 -8.03 -15.55 -23.07
CA GLY A 175 -9.29 -15.41 -22.34
C GLY A 175 -9.58 -13.97 -21.90
N ASP A 176 -10.34 -13.83 -20.82
CA ASP A 176 -10.79 -12.58 -20.21
C ASP A 176 -9.85 -12.07 -19.09
N PHE A 177 -8.78 -12.81 -18.78
CA PHE A 177 -7.87 -12.46 -17.70
C PHE A 177 -7.26 -11.06 -17.86
N SER A 178 -6.92 -10.69 -19.10
CA SER A 178 -6.36 -9.37 -19.43
C SER A 178 -7.37 -8.22 -19.34
N ASP A 179 -8.67 -8.52 -19.20
CA ASP A 179 -9.70 -7.51 -18.97
C ASP A 179 -9.79 -7.14 -17.48
N VAL A 180 -9.34 -8.05 -16.60
CA VAL A 180 -9.32 -7.90 -15.15
C VAL A 180 -7.94 -7.45 -14.64
N PHE A 181 -6.85 -7.96 -15.20
CA PHE A 181 -5.49 -7.67 -14.75
C PHE A 181 -4.59 -7.13 -15.88
N ASP A 182 -3.77 -6.14 -15.54
CA ASP A 182 -2.60 -5.77 -16.31
C ASP A 182 -1.40 -6.62 -15.85
N VAL A 183 -0.93 -7.52 -16.71
CA VAL A 183 0.19 -8.43 -16.43
C VAL A 183 1.50 -7.83 -16.91
N SER A 184 2.51 -7.79 -16.05
CA SER A 184 3.86 -7.35 -16.42
C SER A 184 4.93 -8.33 -15.96
N VAL A 185 5.89 -8.62 -16.84
CA VAL A 185 6.96 -9.60 -16.66
C VAL A 185 8.27 -9.09 -17.25
N PRO A 186 9.42 -9.60 -16.82
CA PRO A 186 10.71 -9.28 -17.42
C PRO A 186 10.74 -9.66 -18.90
N PRO A 187 11.48 -8.91 -19.74
CA PRO A 187 11.63 -9.25 -21.15
C PRO A 187 12.21 -10.66 -21.36
N GLY A 188 11.54 -11.47 -22.18
CA GLY A 188 11.96 -12.85 -22.46
C GLY A 188 11.60 -13.85 -21.37
N TYR A 189 10.65 -13.53 -20.48
CA TYR A 189 10.01 -14.44 -19.51
C TYR A 189 8.50 -14.59 -19.75
N GLU A 190 8.01 -14.20 -20.93
CA GLU A 190 6.60 -14.27 -21.28
C GLU A 190 6.08 -15.71 -21.23
N THR A 191 6.88 -16.68 -21.68
CA THR A 191 6.53 -18.11 -21.62
C THR A 191 6.60 -18.66 -20.19
N ASP A 192 7.61 -18.30 -19.41
CA ASP A 192 7.72 -18.66 -18.00
C ASP A 192 6.54 -18.13 -17.19
N ALA A 193 6.05 -16.94 -17.53
CA ALA A 193 4.85 -16.38 -16.93
C ALA A 193 3.63 -17.26 -17.16
N LEU A 194 3.47 -17.86 -18.35
CA LEU A 194 2.40 -18.82 -18.64
C LEU A 194 2.59 -20.14 -17.90
N TYR A 195 3.84 -20.52 -17.61
CA TYR A 195 4.09 -21.64 -16.72
C TYR A 195 3.51 -21.31 -15.35
N VAL A 196 3.81 -20.16 -14.75
CA VAL A 196 3.30 -19.80 -13.41
C VAL A 196 1.80 -19.52 -13.40
N LEU A 197 1.29 -18.77 -14.38
CA LEU A 197 -0.10 -18.32 -14.52
C LEU A 197 -0.92 -19.33 -15.32
N THR A 198 -1.09 -20.53 -14.76
CA THR A 198 -1.92 -21.56 -15.37
C THR A 198 -3.40 -21.14 -15.43
N PRO A 199 -4.20 -21.68 -16.36
CA PRO A 199 -5.61 -21.31 -16.49
C PRO A 199 -6.44 -21.47 -15.21
N ASP A 200 -6.15 -22.47 -14.38
CA ASP A 200 -6.83 -22.68 -13.10
C ASP A 200 -6.45 -21.61 -12.06
N LEU A 201 -5.18 -21.17 -12.03
CA LEU A 201 -4.76 -20.06 -11.18
C LEU A 201 -5.38 -18.75 -11.68
N MET A 202 -5.41 -18.51 -12.99
CA MET A 202 -6.04 -17.32 -13.57
C MET A 202 -7.51 -17.21 -13.19
N ALA A 203 -8.28 -18.30 -13.28
CA ALA A 203 -9.68 -18.32 -12.88
C ALA A 203 -9.87 -17.93 -11.40
N ILE A 204 -9.08 -18.53 -10.51
CA ILE A 204 -9.13 -18.21 -9.06
C ILE A 204 -8.75 -16.75 -8.80
N LEU A 205 -7.74 -16.24 -9.52
CA LEU A 205 -7.34 -14.84 -9.37
C LEU A 205 -8.47 -13.89 -9.77
N VAL A 206 -9.21 -14.23 -10.83
CA VAL A 206 -10.39 -13.47 -11.29
C VAL A 206 -11.55 -13.57 -10.30
N ASP A 207 -11.81 -14.75 -9.75
CA ASP A 207 -12.94 -14.98 -8.85
C ASP A 207 -12.71 -14.41 -7.45
N GLU A 208 -11.53 -14.63 -6.88
CA GLU A 208 -11.25 -14.37 -5.45
C GLU A 208 -10.45 -13.10 -5.19
N SER A 209 -9.70 -12.61 -6.19
CA SER A 209 -8.70 -11.53 -5.98
C SER A 209 -8.68 -10.45 -7.06
N ALA A 210 -9.73 -10.34 -7.88
CA ALA A 210 -9.76 -9.42 -9.01
C ALA A 210 -9.68 -7.93 -8.64
N ASP A 211 -9.89 -7.59 -7.37
CA ASP A 211 -9.70 -6.25 -6.78
C ASP A 211 -8.31 -6.04 -6.14
N LEU A 212 -7.45 -7.07 -6.11
CA LEU A 212 -6.15 -7.04 -5.45
C LEU A 212 -5.03 -6.84 -6.46
N ASP A 213 -3.96 -6.17 -6.01
CA ASP A 213 -2.70 -6.17 -6.73
C ASP A 213 -1.80 -7.27 -6.15
N LEU A 214 -1.13 -8.02 -7.03
CA LEU A 214 -0.22 -9.10 -6.64
C LEU A 214 1.11 -8.93 -7.36
N GLU A 215 2.20 -9.36 -6.72
CA GLU A 215 3.46 -9.54 -7.41
C GLU A 215 4.29 -10.68 -6.83
N ILE A 216 5.01 -11.39 -7.69
CA ILE A 216 6.02 -12.36 -7.30
C ILE A 216 7.36 -11.66 -7.35
N VAL A 217 8.10 -11.72 -6.25
CA VAL A 217 9.49 -11.27 -6.15
C VAL A 217 10.28 -12.38 -5.51
N ASP A 218 11.21 -12.95 -6.28
CA ASP A 218 12.03 -14.10 -5.88
C ASP A 218 11.16 -15.27 -5.38
N SER A 219 11.30 -15.65 -4.11
CA SER A 219 10.55 -16.72 -3.44
C SER A 219 9.36 -16.21 -2.62
N THR A 220 8.83 -15.02 -2.94
CA THR A 220 7.73 -14.41 -2.18
C THR A 220 6.63 -13.89 -3.09
N LEU A 221 5.40 -14.33 -2.83
CA LEU A 221 4.19 -13.71 -3.38
C LEU A 221 3.75 -12.58 -2.45
N HIS A 222 3.78 -11.37 -2.97
CA HIS A 222 3.24 -10.18 -2.34
C HIS A 222 1.78 -9.98 -2.79
N VAL A 223 0.90 -9.73 -1.83
CA VAL A 223 -0.52 -9.44 -2.08
C VAL A 223 -0.88 -8.15 -1.37
N TYR A 224 -1.49 -7.23 -2.10
CA TYR A 224 -1.85 -5.91 -1.58
C TYR A 224 -3.35 -5.78 -1.46
N PHE A 225 -3.84 -5.93 -0.23
CA PHE A 225 -5.23 -5.66 0.11
C PHE A 225 -5.44 -4.17 0.35
N PRO A 226 -6.65 -3.65 0.10
CA PRO A 226 -7.11 -2.40 0.70
C PRO A 226 -6.92 -2.42 2.23
N ALA A 227 -7.06 -1.27 2.87
CA ALA A 227 -7.13 -1.25 4.33
C ALA A 227 -8.31 -2.13 4.80
N VAL A 228 -8.01 -3.16 5.59
CA VAL A 228 -8.98 -4.15 6.12
C VAL A 228 -8.92 -4.16 7.65
N ASP A 229 -10.09 -4.29 8.28
CA ASP A 229 -10.24 -4.47 9.72
C ASP A 229 -10.28 -5.96 10.07
N LEU A 230 -9.11 -6.51 10.37
CA LEU A 230 -8.97 -7.92 10.77
C LEU A 230 -9.54 -8.24 12.17
N THR A 231 -10.13 -7.25 12.86
CA THR A 231 -10.93 -7.50 14.07
C THR A 231 -12.40 -7.80 13.76
N ASP A 232 -12.85 -7.50 12.54
CA ASP A 232 -14.14 -7.94 12.03
C ASP A 232 -14.07 -9.40 11.56
N GLY A 233 -15.06 -10.20 11.95
CA GLY A 233 -15.07 -11.64 11.69
C GLY A 233 -15.29 -11.99 10.21
N GLU A 234 -16.07 -11.18 9.47
CA GLU A 234 -16.30 -11.42 8.05
C GLU A 234 -15.07 -11.04 7.23
N GLU A 235 -14.50 -9.86 7.49
CA GLU A 235 -13.28 -9.41 6.82
C GLU A 235 -12.10 -10.36 7.09
N LEU A 236 -11.91 -10.79 8.34
CA LEU A 236 -10.89 -11.77 8.70
C LEU A 236 -11.08 -13.10 7.96
N ARG A 237 -12.31 -13.61 7.90
CA ARG A 237 -12.62 -14.85 7.18
C ARG A 237 -12.29 -14.70 5.69
N ARG A 238 -12.73 -13.62 5.05
CA ARG A 238 -12.44 -13.35 3.63
C ARG A 238 -10.93 -13.24 3.39
N PHE A 239 -10.22 -12.50 4.22
CA PHE A 239 -8.77 -12.35 4.17
C PHE A 239 -8.05 -13.71 4.22
N LEU A 240 -8.44 -14.58 5.15
CA LEU A 240 -7.87 -15.92 5.28
C LEU A 240 -8.22 -16.84 4.12
N THR A 241 -9.44 -16.78 3.60
CA THR A 241 -9.86 -17.57 2.42
C THR A 241 -8.99 -17.23 1.21
N VAL A 242 -8.79 -15.93 0.93
CA VAL A 242 -7.97 -15.48 -0.20
C VAL A 242 -6.51 -15.93 -0.02
N ILE A 243 -5.91 -15.72 1.16
CA ILE A 243 -4.52 -16.12 1.42
C ILE A 243 -4.33 -17.62 1.29
N ALA A 244 -5.26 -18.43 1.83
CA ALA A 244 -5.19 -19.88 1.71
C ALA A 244 -5.27 -20.35 0.26
N ALA A 245 -6.19 -19.77 -0.53
CA ALA A 245 -6.32 -20.07 -1.95
C ALA A 245 -5.05 -19.72 -2.73
N LEU A 246 -4.49 -18.53 -2.50
CA LEU A 246 -3.27 -18.08 -3.17
C LEU A 246 -2.04 -18.91 -2.77
N HIS A 247 -1.85 -19.18 -1.48
CA HIS A 247 -0.77 -20.02 -0.97
C HIS A 247 -0.78 -21.41 -1.61
N ASP A 248 -1.95 -22.08 -1.61
CA ASP A 248 -2.07 -23.43 -2.16
C ASP A 248 -1.81 -23.44 -3.68
N ARG A 249 -2.41 -22.53 -4.44
CA ARG A 249 -2.35 -22.55 -5.91
C ARG A 249 -1.00 -22.08 -6.45
N VAL A 250 -0.52 -20.94 -5.97
CA VAL A 250 0.77 -20.39 -6.41
C VAL A 250 1.92 -21.22 -5.87
N GLY A 251 1.81 -21.71 -4.62
CA GLY A 251 2.80 -22.61 -4.03
C GLY A 251 2.93 -23.91 -4.81
N ARG A 252 1.82 -24.58 -5.15
CA ARG A 252 1.85 -25.79 -5.99
C ARG A 252 2.52 -25.55 -7.34
N ARG A 253 2.33 -24.39 -7.95
CA ARG A 253 2.87 -24.14 -9.29
C ARG A 253 4.35 -23.75 -9.30
N THR A 254 4.79 -23.02 -8.29
CA THR A 254 6.19 -22.57 -8.17
C THR A 254 7.12 -23.69 -7.69
N LEU A 255 6.61 -24.72 -7.01
CA LEU A 255 7.39 -25.85 -6.48
C LEU A 255 8.32 -26.52 -7.51
N LEU A 256 7.90 -26.60 -8.78
CA LEU A 256 8.66 -27.25 -9.86
C LEU A 256 9.29 -26.26 -10.84
N TYR A 257 9.13 -24.96 -10.61
CA TYR A 257 9.69 -23.97 -11.51
C TYR A 257 11.22 -23.95 -11.40
N ARG A 258 11.87 -23.90 -12.57
CA ARG A 258 13.31 -23.73 -12.72
C ARG A 258 13.57 -22.82 -13.92
N ASP A 259 14.36 -21.78 -13.70
CA ASP A 259 14.79 -20.91 -14.78
C ASP A 259 15.93 -21.59 -15.56
N GLU A 260 15.67 -21.95 -16.81
CA GLU A 260 16.66 -22.55 -17.70
C GLU A 260 17.80 -21.58 -18.08
N ALA A 261 17.56 -20.27 -17.95
CA ALA A 261 18.57 -19.24 -18.19
C ALA A 261 19.40 -18.91 -16.94
N ALA A 262 19.11 -19.52 -15.79
CA ALA A 262 19.91 -19.33 -14.58
C ALA A 262 21.34 -19.84 -14.79
N THR A 263 22.32 -19.16 -14.18
CA THR A 263 23.72 -19.55 -14.28
C THR A 263 23.90 -20.97 -13.72
N PRO A 264 24.49 -21.91 -14.49
CA PRO A 264 24.78 -23.24 -13.98
C PRO A 264 25.68 -23.15 -12.74
N LEU A 265 25.26 -23.79 -11.66
CA LEU A 265 26.09 -23.95 -10.47
C LEU A 265 27.00 -25.16 -10.65
N ASP A 266 28.23 -25.06 -10.16
CA ASP A 266 29.13 -26.22 -10.06
C ASP A 266 28.48 -27.29 -9.15
N PRO A 267 28.40 -28.57 -9.58
CA PRO A 267 27.79 -29.66 -8.81
C PRO A 267 28.23 -29.78 -7.35
N GLY A 268 29.42 -29.29 -7.00
CA GLY A 268 29.91 -29.25 -5.60
C GLY A 268 29.35 -28.12 -4.74
N THR A 269 28.58 -27.19 -5.32
CA THR A 269 28.11 -25.98 -4.65
C THR A 269 26.66 -26.13 -4.23
N TYR A 270 26.38 -25.84 -2.95
CA TYR A 270 25.00 -25.74 -2.48
C TYR A 270 24.34 -24.49 -3.06
N ARG A 271 23.15 -24.68 -3.61
CA ARG A 271 22.29 -23.60 -4.11
C ARG A 271 21.84 -22.71 -2.95
N ARG A 272 22.02 -21.40 -3.08
CA ARG A 272 21.55 -20.39 -2.14
C ARG A 272 20.35 -19.65 -2.72
N ASP A 273 19.61 -18.97 -1.84
CA ASP A 273 18.63 -17.98 -2.26
C ASP A 273 19.34 -16.92 -3.12
N GLY A 274 18.80 -16.64 -4.30
CA GLY A 274 19.42 -15.81 -5.32
C GLY A 274 20.05 -16.59 -6.49
N ASP A 275 20.26 -17.90 -6.37
CA ASP A 275 20.94 -18.70 -7.40
C ASP A 275 19.97 -19.43 -8.35
N MET A 276 18.65 -19.30 -8.13
CA MET A 276 17.64 -20.03 -8.90
C MET A 276 17.15 -19.32 -10.15
N LEU A 277 17.40 -18.01 -10.28
CA LEU A 277 16.96 -17.19 -11.39
C LEU A 277 18.13 -16.45 -12.05
N ALA A 278 18.06 -16.24 -13.35
CA ALA A 278 18.93 -15.31 -14.03
C ALA A 278 18.65 -13.87 -13.56
N ALA A 279 19.66 -13.01 -13.58
CA ALA A 279 19.52 -11.61 -13.14
C ALA A 279 18.37 -10.86 -13.85
N ARG A 280 18.15 -11.15 -15.14
CA ARG A 280 17.06 -10.55 -15.92
C ARG A 280 15.66 -10.97 -15.44
N ALA A 281 15.49 -12.13 -14.81
CA ALA A 281 14.20 -12.61 -14.31
C ALA A 281 13.69 -11.79 -13.11
N ARG A 282 14.59 -11.09 -12.40
CA ARG A 282 14.29 -10.42 -11.13
C ARG A 282 13.74 -9.00 -11.30
N HIS A 283 13.86 -8.43 -12.49
CA HIS A 283 13.57 -7.02 -12.72
C HIS A 283 12.57 -6.82 -13.85
N VAL A 284 11.52 -6.05 -13.55
CA VAL A 284 10.58 -5.53 -14.54
C VAL A 284 10.96 -4.09 -14.81
N ASP A 285 11.27 -3.77 -16.06
CA ASP A 285 11.58 -2.40 -16.47
C ASP A 285 10.37 -1.48 -16.20
N THR A 286 10.59 -0.47 -15.37
CA THR A 286 9.60 0.56 -15.07
C THR A 286 10.03 1.93 -15.58
N ARG A 287 9.06 2.79 -15.89
CA ARG A 287 9.30 4.19 -16.22
C ARG A 287 8.42 5.09 -15.38
N THR A 288 8.98 6.22 -14.95
CA THR A 288 8.22 7.31 -14.32
C THR A 288 7.18 7.84 -15.32
N ARG A 289 6.00 8.24 -14.85
CA ARG A 289 4.97 8.84 -15.70
C ARG A 289 5.11 10.36 -15.66
N TRP A 290 5.82 10.95 -16.62
CA TRP A 290 6.12 12.40 -16.60
C TRP A 290 4.98 13.23 -17.21
N TRP A 291 4.12 12.59 -18.00
CA TRP A 291 3.01 13.26 -18.69
C TRP A 291 2.01 13.97 -17.76
N PRO A 292 1.61 13.43 -16.60
CA PRO A 292 0.80 14.15 -15.62
C PRO A 292 1.49 15.42 -15.10
N VAL A 293 2.81 15.38 -14.89
CA VAL A 293 3.59 16.56 -14.46
C VAL A 293 3.61 17.60 -15.58
N ILE A 294 3.87 17.18 -16.82
CA ILE A 294 3.82 18.07 -18.00
C ILE A 294 2.42 18.65 -18.17
N ALA A 295 1.37 17.85 -18.02
CA ALA A 295 -0.01 18.31 -18.12
C ALA A 295 -0.37 19.29 -17.00
N ALA A 296 0.05 19.04 -15.76
CA ALA A 296 -0.17 19.96 -14.64
C ALA A 296 0.53 21.31 -14.85
N VAL A 297 1.74 21.31 -15.42
CA VAL A 297 2.50 22.53 -15.75
C VAL A 297 1.94 23.23 -17.00
N ALA A 298 1.50 22.47 -18.00
CA ALA A 298 1.00 23.01 -19.27
C ALA A 298 -0.43 23.54 -19.16
N THR A 299 -1.30 22.93 -18.36
CA THR A 299 -2.70 23.35 -18.17
C THR A 299 -2.85 24.84 -17.84
N PRO A 300 -2.11 25.43 -16.87
CA PRO A 300 -2.19 26.88 -16.60
C PRO A 300 -1.55 27.75 -17.71
N LEU A 301 -0.73 27.18 -18.59
CA LEU A 301 -0.13 27.90 -19.72
C LEU A 301 -1.05 27.95 -20.94
N VAL A 302 -2.04 27.04 -21.05
CA VAL A 302 -3.00 27.01 -22.17
C VAL A 302 -3.79 28.32 -22.31
N PRO A 303 -4.36 28.93 -21.25
CA PRO A 303 -5.03 30.23 -21.33
C PRO A 303 -4.09 31.35 -21.80
N MET A 304 -2.83 31.34 -21.37
CA MET A 304 -1.82 32.32 -21.77
C MET A 304 -1.49 32.20 -23.27
N LEU A 305 -1.38 30.97 -23.77
CA LEU A 305 -1.11 30.68 -25.18
C LEU A 305 -2.31 31.08 -26.06
N ILE A 306 -3.54 30.82 -25.60
CA ILE A 306 -4.77 31.30 -26.25
C ILE A 306 -4.79 32.83 -26.31
N ALA A 307 -4.47 33.53 -25.21
CA ALA A 307 -4.42 34.99 -25.18
C ALA A 307 -3.41 35.57 -26.17
N VAL A 308 -2.21 34.98 -26.26
CA VAL A 308 -1.16 35.41 -27.21
C VAL A 308 -1.59 35.20 -28.66
N VAL A 309 -2.20 34.06 -28.98
CA VAL A 309 -2.72 33.77 -30.33
C VAL A 309 -3.88 34.71 -30.67
N TRP A 310 -4.77 35.00 -29.71
CA TRP A 310 -5.88 35.93 -29.90
C TRP A 310 -5.39 37.35 -30.18
N LEU A 311 -4.37 37.82 -29.44
CA LEU A 311 -3.69 39.10 -29.68
C LEU A 311 -3.00 39.20 -31.05
N ARG A 312 -2.61 38.06 -31.65
CA ARG A 312 -2.01 38.00 -33.00
C ARG A 312 -3.05 37.98 -34.12
N ILE A 313 -4.26 37.45 -33.85
CA ILE A 313 -5.35 37.31 -34.82
C ILE A 313 -6.31 38.51 -34.78
N ALA A 314 -6.51 39.11 -33.60
CA ALA A 314 -7.34 40.29 -33.39
C ALA A 314 -6.60 41.61 -33.58
N GLY A 315 -5.39 41.56 -34.15
CA GLY A 315 -4.67 42.72 -34.68
C GLY A 315 -5.25 43.17 -36.01
#